data_AF-A0A2N2INW3-F1
#
_entry.id   AF-A0A2N2INW3-F1
#
_cell.length_a   1.000
_cell.length_b   1.000
_cell.length_c   1.000
_cell.angle_alpha   90.00
_cell.angle_beta   90.00
_cell.angle_gamma   90.00
#
_symmetry.space_group_name_H-M   'P 1'
#
loop_
_entity.id
_entity.type
_entity.pdbx_description
1 polymer ?
#
loop_
_entity_poly.entity_id
_entity_poly.type
_entity_poly.pdbx_seq_one_letter_code
_entity_poly.pdbx_strand_id
1 'polypeptide(L)'
;MKPEFHASRTFDYGPLPPRWWMLAVGIVALLLTGLFGLTMVHRRAFLCVRAEPGGGTCRIVSETPWTATVENSIDVSAVREVRWRDTSSPKGGKKGETVLILASGHEIRVATGPQPASRAAYERIQSFFNNPGQATLAERVAPTPWLWLGALAMLVAGLALLFVFARTVTSFRIELEDGGGRLRIRASRHGVPGRWRELETGGLRGLVVETSSFIPWHAKSSSTPIPTARLLLKLPGNRTVPLTPGFHENPAATVGLKDELGSALGLWHEPDVPTVESSRTPDDGPLPADPYADVDAQLAVASQPERFSWKVHGKRMLLLGGVLVVGSLAFLLVSTYLTGETGRLTVRCEHRCRFGATECLPGGGWSSPLKPGAYTLEVWNPAVPGNWQSILVEVRDGETTHFICRPR
;
A
#
# COMPACT_ATOMS: atom_id res chain seq x y z
N MET A 1 -49.81 -4.06 -16.34
CA MET A 1 -49.37 -3.70 -14.98
C MET A 1 -48.71 -4.92 -14.37
N LYS A 2 -47.47 -4.81 -13.84
CA LYS A 2 -46.88 -5.90 -13.05
C LYS A 2 -47.54 -5.88 -11.66
N PRO A 3 -47.97 -7.02 -11.11
CA PRO A 3 -48.48 -7.07 -9.75
C PRO A 3 -47.42 -6.53 -8.78
N GLU A 4 -47.83 -5.65 -7.88
CA GLU A 4 -46.97 -5.16 -6.80
C GLU A 4 -46.66 -6.31 -5.84
N PHE A 5 -45.41 -6.37 -5.39
CA PHE A 5 -44.94 -7.38 -4.44
C PHE A 5 -44.95 -6.78 -3.05
N HIS A 6 -45.65 -7.44 -2.13
CA HIS A 6 -45.70 -7.06 -0.71
C HIS A 6 -44.97 -8.13 0.10
N ALA A 7 -43.91 -7.71 0.81
CA ALA A 7 -43.13 -8.61 1.64
C ALA A 7 -43.87 -8.90 2.95
N SER A 8 -44.15 -10.17 3.24
CA SER A 8 -44.77 -10.64 4.49
C SER A 8 -43.72 -10.93 5.57
N ARG A 9 -42.54 -11.42 5.16
CA ARG A 9 -41.39 -11.67 6.04
C ARG A 9 -40.08 -11.32 5.35
N THR A 10 -39.10 -10.90 6.15
CA THR A 10 -37.75 -10.55 5.71
C THR A 10 -36.70 -11.28 6.52
N PHE A 11 -35.77 -11.95 5.86
CA PHE A 11 -34.64 -12.65 6.46
C PHE A 11 -33.34 -11.96 6.02
N ASP A 12 -32.53 -11.55 7.00
CA ASP A 12 -31.21 -10.99 6.75
C ASP A 12 -30.13 -12.03 7.08
N TYR A 13 -29.39 -12.45 6.06
CA TYR A 13 -28.32 -13.44 6.15
C TYR A 13 -26.97 -12.76 5.94
N GLY A 14 -26.20 -12.57 7.02
CA GLY A 14 -24.87 -11.94 7.02
C GLY A 14 -24.73 -10.86 8.11
N PRO A 15 -23.59 -10.17 8.22
CA PRO A 15 -22.41 -10.25 7.35
C PRO A 15 -21.62 -11.54 7.60
N LEU A 16 -21.26 -12.23 6.52
CA LEU A 16 -20.25 -13.30 6.60
C LEU A 16 -18.96 -12.73 7.18
N PRO A 17 -18.22 -13.49 8.02
CA PRO A 17 -17.17 -12.96 8.88
C PRO A 17 -16.23 -12.06 8.07
N PRO A 18 -16.25 -10.74 8.32
CA PRO A 18 -15.45 -9.81 7.55
C PRO A 18 -13.99 -10.16 7.76
N ARG A 19 -13.27 -10.41 6.66
CA ARG A 19 -11.81 -10.60 6.66
C ARG A 19 -11.11 -9.25 6.84
N TRP A 20 -11.44 -8.52 7.90
CA TRP A 20 -10.90 -7.19 8.22
C TRP A 20 -9.37 -7.18 8.21
N TRP A 21 -8.75 -8.28 8.65
CA TRP A 21 -7.30 -8.42 8.61
C TRP A 21 -6.73 -8.44 7.19
N MET A 22 -7.42 -9.05 6.22
CA MET A 22 -6.98 -9.04 4.81
C MET A 22 -7.20 -7.68 4.15
N LEU A 23 -8.28 -6.98 4.52
CA LEU A 23 -8.51 -5.61 4.08
C LEU A 23 -7.41 -4.68 4.61
N ALA A 24 -7.01 -4.85 5.87
CA ALA A 24 -5.86 -4.15 6.44
C ALA A 24 -4.56 -4.48 5.69
N VAL A 25 -4.30 -5.75 5.34
CA VAL A 25 -3.13 -6.13 4.51
C VAL A 25 -3.17 -5.46 3.13
N GLY A 26 -4.33 -5.42 2.47
CA GLY A 26 -4.49 -4.76 1.17
C GLY A 26 -4.23 -3.25 1.23
N ILE A 27 -4.73 -2.58 2.27
CA ILE A 27 -4.45 -1.15 2.52
C ILE A 27 -2.97 -0.92 2.80
N VAL A 28 -2.35 -1.75 3.66
CA VAL A 28 -0.91 -1.64 3.95
C VAL A 28 -0.07 -1.85 2.70
N ALA A 29 -0.40 -2.84 1.86
CA ALA A 29 0.28 -3.06 0.59
C ALA A 29 0.17 -1.85 -0.35
N LEU A 30 -1.02 -1.23 -0.45
CA LEU A 30 -1.21 0.01 -1.21
C LEU A 30 -0.39 1.17 -0.66
N LEU A 31 -0.38 1.37 0.66
CA LEU A 31 0.40 2.41 1.31
C LEU A 31 1.91 2.21 1.07
N LEU A 32 2.40 0.98 1.22
CA LEU A 32 3.78 0.63 0.93
C LEU A 32 4.11 0.86 -0.54
N THR A 33 3.21 0.53 -1.46
CA THR A 33 3.38 0.78 -2.90
C THR A 33 3.47 2.28 -3.20
N GLY A 34 2.59 3.07 -2.58
CA GLY A 34 2.64 4.53 -2.64
C GLY A 34 4.00 5.04 -2.16
N LEU A 35 4.39 4.69 -0.93
CA LEU A 35 5.65 5.10 -0.30
C LEU A 35 6.88 4.69 -1.14
N PHE A 36 6.86 3.50 -1.74
CA PHE A 36 7.92 3.02 -2.61
C PHE A 36 7.95 3.82 -3.92
N GLY A 37 6.79 4.09 -4.53
CA GLY A 37 6.67 4.98 -5.67
C GLY A 37 7.22 6.38 -5.37
N LEU A 38 6.96 6.90 -4.17
CA LEU A 38 7.41 8.21 -3.73
C LEU A 38 8.93 8.32 -3.60
N THR A 39 9.60 7.28 -3.10
CA THR A 39 11.06 7.24 -3.00
C THR A 39 11.76 7.08 -4.36
N MET A 40 11.04 6.56 -5.37
CA MET A 40 11.57 6.29 -6.71
C MET A 40 11.62 7.51 -7.65
N VAL A 41 10.97 8.62 -7.28
CA VAL A 41 10.96 9.83 -8.10
C VAL A 41 12.22 10.69 -7.90
N HIS A 42 13.21 10.20 -7.14
CA HIS A 42 14.45 10.93 -6.96
C HIS A 42 15.21 11.04 -8.30
N ARG A 43 15.22 12.24 -8.89
CA ARG A 43 15.95 12.55 -10.11
C ARG A 43 17.27 13.19 -9.73
N ARG A 44 18.37 12.66 -10.28
CA ARG A 44 19.67 13.31 -10.22
C ARG A 44 20.06 13.73 -11.63
N ALA A 45 20.36 15.01 -11.79
CA ALA A 45 20.90 15.57 -13.02
C ALA A 45 22.29 16.14 -12.73
N PHE A 46 23.22 15.87 -13.63
CA PHE A 46 24.54 16.46 -13.65
C PHE A 46 24.64 17.35 -14.89
N LEU A 47 24.73 18.65 -14.67
CA LEU A 47 24.69 19.68 -15.70
C LEU A 47 25.99 20.47 -15.67
N CYS A 48 26.82 20.38 -16.70
CA CYS A 48 28.01 21.23 -16.82
C CYS A 48 27.84 22.21 -17.97
N VAL A 49 28.22 23.46 -17.72
CA VAL A 49 28.32 24.51 -18.74
C VAL A 49 29.74 25.06 -18.71
N ARG A 50 30.38 25.06 -19.87
CA ARG A 50 31.71 25.61 -20.10
C ARG A 50 31.54 26.98 -20.77
N ALA A 51 31.99 28.03 -20.09
CA ALA A 51 31.90 29.40 -20.59
C ALA A 51 33.13 29.75 -21.46
N GLU A 52 34.30 29.21 -21.11
CA GLU A 52 35.59 29.50 -21.74
C GLU A 52 36.52 28.27 -21.67
N PRO A 53 37.58 28.16 -22.49
CA PRO A 53 38.56 27.08 -22.37
C PRO A 53 39.30 27.17 -21.03
N GLY A 54 38.85 26.37 -20.05
CA GLY A 54 39.37 26.34 -18.68
C GLY A 54 38.40 26.89 -17.63
N GLY A 55 37.31 27.55 -18.05
CA GLY A 55 36.28 28.12 -17.20
C GLY A 55 34.92 27.46 -17.39
N GLY A 56 34.24 27.12 -16.29
CA GLY A 56 32.91 26.53 -16.34
C GLY A 56 32.45 26.00 -15.00
N THR A 57 31.14 25.73 -14.89
CA THR A 57 30.51 25.23 -13.67
C THR A 57 29.71 23.97 -13.97
N CYS A 58 29.91 22.94 -13.17
CA CYS A 58 29.09 21.74 -13.09
C CYS A 58 28.13 21.85 -11.90
N ARG A 59 26.86 21.50 -12.11
CA ARG A 59 25.79 21.51 -11.12
C ARG A 59 25.27 20.09 -10.96
N ILE A 60 25.30 19.59 -9.75
CA ILE A 60 24.60 18.37 -9.37
C ILE A 60 23.26 18.81 -8.80
N VAL A 61 22.20 18.58 -9.55
CA VAL A 61 20.83 18.87 -9.16
C VAL A 61 20.21 17.55 -8.70
N SER A 62 19.87 17.47 -7.42
CA SER A 62 19.08 16.35 -6.90
C SER A 62 17.68 16.83 -6.56
N GLU A 63 16.72 16.37 -7.35
CA GLU A 63 15.30 16.63 -7.16
C GLU A 63 14.71 15.42 -6.46
N THR A 64 14.29 15.60 -5.21
CA THR A 64 13.31 14.70 -4.60
C THR A 64 11.95 15.39 -4.62
N PRO A 65 10.83 14.67 -4.68
CA PRO A 65 9.51 15.29 -4.57
C PRO A 65 9.23 15.91 -3.18
N TRP A 66 10.03 15.54 -2.17
CA TRP A 66 9.75 15.83 -0.76
C TRP A 66 10.74 16.81 -0.15
N THR A 67 12.02 16.79 -0.56
CA THR A 67 13.06 17.70 -0.06
C THR A 67 13.39 18.78 -1.10
N ALA A 68 13.85 19.93 -0.62
CA ALA A 68 14.30 21.03 -1.45
C ALA A 68 15.37 20.55 -2.45
N THR A 69 15.33 21.09 -3.66
CA THR A 69 16.33 20.79 -4.71
C THR A 69 17.72 21.11 -4.17
N VAL A 70 18.53 20.08 -3.87
CA VAL A 70 19.91 20.29 -3.46
C VAL A 70 20.73 20.46 -4.73
N GLU A 71 21.16 21.70 -4.96
CA GLU A 71 22.10 22.05 -6.01
C GLU A 71 23.50 22.27 -5.41
N ASN A 72 24.45 21.44 -5.85
CA ASN A 72 25.87 21.62 -5.55
C ASN A 72 26.60 22.03 -6.83
N SER A 73 27.21 23.22 -6.82
CA SER A 73 28.04 23.72 -7.91
C SER A 73 29.51 23.37 -7.68
N ILE A 74 30.19 22.92 -8.72
CA ILE A 74 31.59 22.53 -8.74
C ILE A 74 32.22 23.19 -9.96
N ASP A 75 33.35 23.87 -9.79
CA ASP A 75 34.08 24.41 -10.94
C ASP A 75 34.70 23.30 -11.77
N VAL A 76 34.65 23.42 -13.10
CA VAL A 76 35.21 22.42 -14.02
C VAL A 76 36.70 22.22 -13.78
N SER A 77 37.43 23.29 -13.43
CA SER A 77 38.85 23.27 -13.11
C SER A 77 39.17 22.58 -11.77
N ALA A 78 38.19 22.47 -10.86
CA ALA A 78 38.35 21.78 -9.59
C ALA A 78 38.31 20.25 -9.74
N VAL A 79 37.90 19.73 -10.88
CA VAL A 79 37.87 18.28 -11.15
C VAL A 79 39.25 17.82 -11.61
N ARG A 80 39.89 16.95 -10.82
CA ARG A 80 41.21 16.39 -11.12
C ARG A 80 41.11 15.17 -12.02
N GLU A 81 40.17 14.28 -11.72
CA GLU A 81 40.04 12.99 -12.40
C GLU A 81 38.57 12.54 -12.40
N VAL A 82 38.14 11.96 -13.52
CA VAL A 82 36.89 11.19 -13.60
C VAL A 82 37.27 9.71 -13.46
N ARG A 83 36.80 9.05 -12.40
CA ARG A 83 37.13 7.67 -12.10
C ARG A 83 35.91 6.75 -12.24
N TRP A 84 36.13 5.61 -12.87
CA TRP A 84 35.20 4.50 -12.89
C TRP A 84 35.47 3.53 -11.73
N ARG A 85 34.41 3.09 -11.05
CA ARG A 85 34.47 2.00 -10.06
C ARG A 85 33.46 0.92 -10.38
N ASP A 86 33.95 -0.30 -10.53
CA ASP A 86 33.09 -1.48 -10.50
C ASP A 86 32.76 -1.81 -9.05
N THR A 87 31.47 -1.89 -8.74
CA THR A 87 30.96 -2.27 -7.42
C THR A 87 30.14 -3.54 -7.55
N SER A 88 30.35 -4.50 -6.65
CA SER A 88 29.46 -5.66 -6.58
C SER A 88 28.24 -5.30 -5.72
N SER A 89 27.05 -5.60 -6.24
CA SER A 89 25.84 -5.56 -5.42
C SER A 89 25.80 -6.81 -4.53
N PRO A 90 25.35 -6.71 -3.27
CA PRO A 90 25.10 -7.89 -2.42
C PRO A 90 24.16 -8.91 -3.07
N LYS A 91 23.35 -8.48 -4.04
CA LYS A 91 22.42 -9.32 -4.81
C LYS A 91 23.05 -9.94 -6.08
N GLY A 92 24.38 -10.01 -6.19
CA GLY A 92 25.09 -10.68 -7.29
C GLY A 92 25.16 -9.92 -8.63
N GLY A 93 24.53 -8.74 -8.73
CA GLY A 93 24.62 -7.90 -9.92
C GLY A 93 25.88 -7.01 -9.94
N LYS A 94 26.53 -6.89 -11.09
CA LYS A 94 27.60 -5.90 -11.32
C LYS A 94 26.99 -4.49 -11.43
N LYS A 95 27.43 -3.58 -10.57
CA LYS A 95 27.08 -2.16 -10.61
C LYS A 95 28.31 -1.35 -10.97
N GLY A 96 28.07 -0.20 -11.57
CA GLY A 96 29.10 0.78 -11.88
C GLY A 96 28.82 2.09 -11.16
N GLU A 97 29.90 2.73 -10.70
CA GLU A 97 29.87 4.07 -10.15
C GLU A 97 30.85 4.97 -10.93
N THR A 98 30.36 6.13 -11.34
CA THR A 98 31.16 7.22 -11.90
C THR A 98 31.39 8.25 -10.80
N VAL A 99 32.65 8.46 -10.46
CA VAL A 99 33.09 9.35 -9.37
C VAL A 99 33.96 10.46 -9.93
N LEU A 100 33.66 11.70 -9.57
CA LEU A 100 34.55 12.84 -9.77
C LEU A 100 35.48 12.97 -8.57
N ILE A 101 36.77 13.02 -8.83
CA ILE A 101 37.78 13.28 -7.83
C ILE A 101 38.19 14.74 -7.99
N LEU A 102 37.91 15.53 -6.97
CA LEU A 102 38.27 16.94 -6.96
C LEU A 102 39.77 17.12 -6.66
N ALA A 103 40.32 18.28 -6.98
CA ALA A 103 41.70 18.67 -6.67
C ALA A 103 41.97 18.63 -5.15
N SER A 104 40.94 18.86 -4.34
CA SER A 104 40.97 18.70 -2.88
C SER A 104 41.10 17.24 -2.41
N GLY A 105 40.96 16.26 -3.31
CA GLY A 105 40.88 14.84 -2.98
C GLY A 105 39.47 14.38 -2.59
N HIS A 106 38.48 15.27 -2.52
CA HIS A 106 37.09 14.90 -2.24
C HIS A 106 36.47 14.15 -3.43
N GLU A 107 35.74 13.07 -3.13
CA GLU A 107 35.13 12.22 -4.13
C GLU A 107 33.62 12.43 -4.19
N ILE A 108 33.10 12.77 -5.37
CA ILE A 108 31.68 13.03 -5.59
C ILE A 108 31.12 12.00 -6.56
N ARG A 109 30.09 11.26 -6.12
CA ARG A 109 29.40 10.27 -6.95
C ARG A 109 28.38 10.95 -7.85
N VAL A 110 28.56 10.83 -9.16
CA VAL A 110 27.72 11.53 -10.15
C VAL A 110 26.73 10.59 -10.82
N ALA A 111 27.15 9.37 -11.12
CA ALA A 111 26.28 8.35 -11.68
C ALA A 111 26.50 7.01 -10.98
N THR A 112 25.41 6.31 -10.69
CA THR A 112 25.42 4.96 -10.11
C THR A 112 24.33 4.16 -10.78
N GLY A 113 24.63 2.95 -11.24
CA GLY A 113 23.61 2.14 -11.91
C GLY A 113 24.11 0.78 -12.39
N PRO A 114 23.31 0.11 -13.24
CA PRO A 114 23.77 -1.07 -13.97
C PRO A 114 25.05 -0.75 -14.75
N GLN A 115 25.99 -1.69 -14.77
CA GLN A 115 27.31 -1.52 -15.39
C GLN A 115 27.29 -0.88 -16.80
N PRO A 116 26.47 -1.31 -17.77
CA PRO A 116 26.50 -0.72 -19.12
C PRO A 116 26.02 0.74 -19.15
N ALA A 117 24.97 1.08 -18.39
CA ALA A 117 24.43 2.44 -18.36
C ALA A 117 25.39 3.41 -17.66
N SER A 118 25.98 2.97 -16.55
CA SER A 118 26.95 3.77 -15.81
C SER A 118 28.28 3.92 -16.56
N ARG A 119 28.71 2.90 -17.31
CA ARG A 119 29.92 2.96 -18.17
C ARG A 119 29.74 3.98 -19.30
N ALA A 120 28.59 3.98 -19.96
CA ALA A 120 28.27 4.97 -20.98
C ALA A 120 28.24 6.40 -20.40
N ALA A 121 27.69 6.58 -19.19
CA ALA A 121 27.71 7.88 -18.50
C ALA A 121 29.14 8.32 -18.15
N TYR A 122 29.98 7.38 -17.67
CA TYR A 122 31.41 7.62 -17.44
C TYR A 122 32.13 8.09 -18.72
N GLU A 123 31.94 7.40 -19.85
CA GLU A 123 32.57 7.76 -21.11
C GLU A 123 32.14 9.15 -21.60
N ARG A 124 30.85 9.50 -21.47
CA ARG A 124 30.35 10.84 -21.79
C ARG A 124 30.97 11.92 -20.89
N ILE A 125 30.93 11.71 -19.57
CA ILE A 125 31.50 12.66 -18.60
C ILE A 125 33.01 12.81 -18.84
N GLN A 126 33.75 11.71 -19.00
CA GLN A 126 35.17 11.74 -19.29
C GLN A 126 35.48 12.46 -20.61
N SER A 127 34.68 12.23 -21.66
CA SER A 127 34.84 12.92 -22.94
C SER A 127 34.64 14.43 -22.83
N PHE A 128 33.72 14.88 -21.98
CA PHE A 128 33.52 16.31 -21.70
C PHE A 128 34.76 16.92 -21.04
N PHE A 129 35.32 16.26 -20.02
CA PHE A 129 36.52 16.78 -19.35
C PHE A 129 37.77 16.73 -20.25
N ASN A 130 37.89 15.73 -21.13
CA ASN A 130 39.03 15.59 -22.04
C ASN A 130 38.95 16.50 -23.28
N ASN A 131 37.76 16.89 -23.74
CA ASN A 131 37.57 17.67 -24.96
C ASN A 131 37.13 19.11 -24.66
N PRO A 132 38.02 20.11 -24.77
CA PRO A 132 37.68 21.50 -24.44
C PRO A 132 36.64 22.15 -25.37
N GLY A 133 36.37 21.57 -26.53
CA GLY A 133 35.37 22.06 -27.49
C GLY A 133 33.90 21.75 -27.11
N GLN A 134 33.63 20.94 -26.09
CA GLN A 134 32.25 20.69 -25.65
C GLN A 134 31.77 21.79 -24.67
N ALA A 135 30.78 22.57 -25.10
CA ALA A 135 30.23 23.69 -24.33
C ALA A 135 29.30 23.23 -23.19
N THR A 136 28.55 22.14 -23.36
CA THR A 136 27.55 21.69 -22.38
C THR A 136 27.51 20.18 -22.23
N LEU A 137 27.29 19.71 -21.01
CA LEU A 137 26.99 18.32 -20.68
C LEU A 137 25.73 18.28 -19.82
N ALA A 138 24.76 17.46 -20.20
CA ALA A 138 23.57 17.21 -19.39
C ALA A 138 23.33 15.70 -19.25
N GLU A 139 23.76 15.13 -18.14
CA GLU A 139 23.57 13.72 -17.83
C GLU A 139 22.44 13.59 -16.80
N ARG A 140 21.35 12.91 -17.19
CA ARG A 140 20.23 12.61 -16.29
C ARG A 140 20.31 11.15 -15.87
N VAL A 141 20.51 10.92 -14.58
CA VAL A 141 20.42 9.58 -14.00
C VAL A 141 18.95 9.31 -13.73
N ALA A 142 18.26 8.75 -14.73
CA ALA A 142 16.88 8.31 -14.55
C ALA A 142 16.84 7.06 -13.64
N PRO A 143 15.82 6.94 -12.77
CA PRO A 143 15.58 5.68 -12.07
C PRO A 143 15.40 4.55 -13.08
N THR A 144 15.88 3.35 -12.74
CA THR A 144 15.81 2.21 -13.68
C THR A 144 14.35 1.88 -14.01
N PRO A 145 14.01 1.63 -15.29
CA PRO A 145 12.62 1.38 -15.71
C PRO A 145 11.99 0.16 -15.02
N TRP A 146 12.82 -0.80 -14.60
CA TRP A 146 12.41 -1.94 -13.79
C TRP A 146 11.74 -1.56 -12.47
N LEU A 147 12.12 -0.43 -11.86
CA LEU A 147 11.52 0.03 -10.62
C LEU A 147 10.09 0.54 -10.83
N TRP A 148 9.82 1.19 -11.97
CA TRP A 148 8.47 1.57 -12.36
C TRP A 148 7.59 0.35 -12.66
N LEU A 149 8.12 -0.66 -13.34
CA LEU A 149 7.42 -1.93 -13.56
C LEU A 149 7.11 -2.65 -12.23
N GLY A 150 8.05 -2.64 -11.28
CA GLY A 150 7.84 -3.21 -9.95
C GLY A 150 6.75 -2.48 -9.15
N ALA A 151 6.76 -1.14 -9.17
CA ALA A 151 5.73 -0.33 -8.52
C ALA A 151 4.34 -0.56 -9.15
N LEU A 152 4.27 -0.63 -10.49
CA LEU A 152 3.02 -0.93 -11.20
C LEU A 152 2.50 -2.34 -10.87
N ALA A 153 3.38 -3.34 -10.83
CA ALA A 153 3.01 -4.71 -10.49
C ALA A 153 2.46 -4.81 -9.05
N MET A 154 3.09 -4.12 -8.09
CA MET A 154 2.60 -4.03 -6.71
C MET A 154 1.24 -3.33 -6.61
N LEU A 155 1.04 -2.24 -7.36
CA LEU A 155 -0.24 -1.52 -7.42
C LEU A 155 -1.35 -2.43 -7.96
N VAL A 156 -1.10 -3.10 -9.09
CA VAL A 156 -2.05 -4.03 -9.71
C VAL A 156 -2.36 -5.18 -8.75
N ALA A 157 -1.36 -5.74 -8.08
CA ALA A 157 -1.56 -6.78 -7.08
C ALA A 157 -2.40 -6.28 -5.89
N GLY A 158 -2.11 -5.09 -5.36
CA GLY A 158 -2.87 -4.45 -4.28
C GLY A 158 -4.33 -4.20 -4.65
N LEU A 159 -4.57 -3.68 -5.86
CA LEU A 159 -5.92 -3.47 -6.40
C LEU A 159 -6.65 -4.78 -6.67
N ALA A 160 -5.98 -5.80 -7.20
CA ALA A 160 -6.56 -7.12 -7.43
C ALA A 160 -6.95 -7.80 -6.11
N LEU A 161 -6.07 -7.73 -5.10
CA LEU A 161 -6.38 -8.19 -3.74
C LEU A 161 -7.61 -7.44 -3.20
N LEU A 162 -7.61 -6.11 -3.23
CA LEU A 162 -8.76 -5.31 -2.81
C LEU A 162 -10.05 -5.69 -3.56
N PHE A 163 -10.00 -5.90 -4.86
CA PHE A 163 -11.16 -6.28 -5.67
C PHE A 163 -11.69 -7.68 -5.33
N VAL A 164 -10.80 -8.67 -5.20
CA VAL A 164 -11.16 -10.05 -4.82
C VAL A 164 -11.75 -10.07 -3.42
N PHE A 165 -11.19 -9.31 -2.48
CA PHE A 165 -11.64 -9.30 -1.10
C PHE A 165 -12.83 -8.39 -0.86
N ALA A 166 -13.03 -7.37 -1.71
CA ALA A 166 -14.26 -6.61 -1.73
C ALA A 166 -15.49 -7.49 -2.05
N ARG A 167 -15.29 -8.59 -2.78
CA ARG A 167 -16.38 -9.54 -3.02
C ARG A 167 -16.80 -10.35 -1.77
N THR A 168 -16.09 -10.27 -0.65
CA THR A 168 -16.30 -11.16 0.51
C THR A 168 -17.26 -10.63 1.56
N VAL A 169 -17.58 -9.33 1.58
CA VAL A 169 -18.64 -8.80 2.46
C VAL A 169 -19.97 -8.86 1.73
N THR A 170 -20.52 -10.07 1.63
CA THR A 170 -21.87 -10.31 1.12
C THR A 170 -22.82 -10.55 2.27
N SER A 171 -23.86 -9.73 2.39
CA SER A 171 -25.09 -10.11 3.07
C SER A 171 -26.18 -10.37 2.03
N PHE A 172 -27.18 -11.14 2.39
CA PHE A 172 -28.33 -11.43 1.55
C PHE A 172 -29.57 -11.06 2.33
N ARG A 173 -30.43 -10.27 1.70
CA ARG A 173 -31.78 -10.01 2.17
C ARG A 173 -32.74 -10.87 1.37
N ILE A 174 -33.54 -11.66 2.04
CA ILE A 174 -34.55 -12.53 1.44
C ILE A 174 -35.92 -12.02 1.89
N GLU A 175 -36.76 -11.65 0.95
CA GLU A 175 -38.13 -11.18 1.19
C GLU A 175 -39.09 -12.22 0.63
N LEU A 176 -40.06 -12.65 1.45
CA LEU A 176 -41.11 -13.58 1.06
C LEU A 176 -42.39 -12.81 0.75
N GLU A 177 -43.05 -13.09 -0.38
CA GLU A 177 -44.33 -12.47 -0.74
C GLU A 177 -45.45 -12.93 0.18
N ASP A 178 -46.46 -12.10 0.37
CA ASP A 178 -47.69 -12.49 1.05
C ASP A 178 -48.37 -13.68 0.34
N GLY A 179 -48.77 -14.70 1.12
CA GLY A 179 -49.25 -15.97 0.58
C GLY A 179 -48.14 -16.95 0.12
N GLY A 180 -46.86 -16.59 0.26
CA GLY A 180 -45.74 -17.52 0.12
C GLY A 180 -45.46 -18.00 -1.31
N GLY A 181 -46.04 -17.38 -2.34
CA GLY A 181 -45.96 -17.79 -3.75
C GLY A 181 -44.73 -17.29 -4.54
N ARG A 182 -44.04 -16.25 -4.05
CA ARG A 182 -42.79 -15.74 -4.62
C ARG A 182 -41.80 -15.35 -3.54
N LEU A 183 -40.52 -15.50 -3.87
CA LEU A 183 -39.40 -15.16 -3.01
C LEU A 183 -38.45 -14.22 -3.76
N ARG A 184 -38.05 -13.13 -3.10
CA ARG A 184 -37.14 -12.12 -3.62
C ARG A 184 -35.84 -12.16 -2.85
N ILE A 185 -34.73 -12.19 -3.56
CA ILE A 185 -33.40 -12.22 -2.96
C ILE A 185 -32.61 -11.03 -3.46
N ARG A 186 -31.98 -10.32 -2.54
CA ARG A 186 -31.03 -9.26 -2.84
C ARG A 186 -29.74 -9.52 -2.11
N ALA A 187 -28.68 -9.73 -2.86
CA ALA A 187 -27.34 -9.69 -2.30
C ALA A 187 -26.92 -8.23 -2.11
N SER A 188 -26.45 -7.86 -0.93
CA SER A 188 -25.73 -6.62 -0.65
C SER A 188 -24.24 -6.90 -0.55
N ARG A 189 -23.44 -6.16 -1.33
CA ARG A 189 -21.98 -6.21 -1.29
C ARG A 189 -21.48 -4.91 -0.67
N HIS A 190 -20.81 -4.98 0.47
CA HIS A 190 -20.37 -3.78 1.21
C HIS A 190 -21.48 -2.77 1.51
N GLY A 191 -22.67 -3.24 1.87
CA GLY A 191 -23.82 -2.36 2.07
C GLY A 191 -24.39 -1.76 0.77
N VAL A 192 -23.76 -1.97 -0.39
CA VAL A 192 -24.33 -1.59 -1.70
C VAL A 192 -25.30 -2.70 -2.13
N PRO A 193 -26.59 -2.39 -2.24
CA PRO A 193 -27.61 -3.41 -2.39
C PRO A 193 -27.80 -3.74 -3.89
N GLY A 194 -27.59 -5.00 -4.26
CA GLY A 194 -27.58 -5.48 -5.64
C GLY A 194 -28.97 -5.52 -6.31
N ARG A 195 -29.07 -6.17 -7.48
CA ARG A 195 -30.36 -6.38 -8.15
C ARG A 195 -31.16 -7.47 -7.44
N TRP A 196 -32.47 -7.27 -7.36
CA TRP A 196 -33.41 -8.30 -6.91
C TRP A 196 -33.43 -9.47 -7.89
N ARG A 197 -33.42 -10.68 -7.35
CA ARG A 197 -33.71 -11.91 -8.06
C ARG A 197 -35.01 -12.47 -7.52
N GLU A 198 -36.00 -12.60 -8.39
CA GLU A 198 -37.28 -13.22 -8.05
C GLU A 198 -37.21 -14.72 -8.35
N LEU A 199 -37.78 -15.53 -7.46
CA LEU A 199 -37.93 -16.96 -7.59
C LEU A 199 -39.37 -17.32 -7.27
N GLU A 200 -40.01 -18.08 -8.14
CA GLU A 200 -41.32 -18.66 -7.85
C GLU A 200 -41.13 -19.82 -6.87
N THR A 201 -41.92 -19.83 -5.80
CA THR A 201 -41.91 -20.88 -4.77
C THR A 201 -43.00 -21.93 -5.00
N GLY A 202 -43.82 -21.75 -6.05
CA GLY A 202 -44.84 -22.71 -6.46
C GLY A 202 -44.24 -24.11 -6.69
N GLY A 203 -44.69 -25.09 -5.90
CA GLY A 203 -44.23 -26.48 -6.00
C GLY A 203 -42.89 -26.77 -5.31
N LEU A 204 -42.37 -25.85 -4.49
CA LEU A 204 -41.21 -26.11 -3.65
C LEU A 204 -41.49 -27.33 -2.74
N ARG A 205 -40.60 -28.33 -2.78
CA ARG A 205 -40.72 -29.57 -1.99
C ARG A 205 -39.89 -29.55 -0.71
N GLY A 206 -38.92 -28.65 -0.61
CA GLY A 206 -38.03 -28.60 0.53
C GLY A 206 -36.83 -27.69 0.32
N LEU A 207 -36.04 -27.59 1.38
CA LEU A 207 -34.77 -26.87 1.43
C LEU A 207 -33.65 -27.86 1.76
N VAL A 208 -32.53 -27.75 1.05
CA VAL A 208 -31.36 -28.62 1.25
C VAL A 208 -30.14 -27.75 1.48
N VAL A 209 -29.38 -28.05 2.53
CA VAL A 209 -28.08 -27.43 2.75
C VAL A 209 -27.02 -28.29 2.07
N GLU A 210 -26.31 -27.71 1.12
CA GLU A 210 -25.16 -28.35 0.50
C GLU A 210 -23.90 -27.84 1.19
N THR A 211 -23.14 -28.75 1.78
CA THR A 211 -21.87 -28.45 2.45
C THR A 211 -20.70 -28.75 1.52
N SER A 212 -19.65 -27.95 1.63
CA SER A 212 -18.35 -28.16 0.97
C SER A 212 -17.24 -27.74 1.92
N SER A 213 -15.99 -28.00 1.57
CA SER A 213 -14.84 -27.48 2.30
C SER A 213 -13.89 -26.78 1.35
N PHE A 214 -13.25 -25.73 1.86
CA PHE A 214 -12.28 -24.96 1.09
C PHE A 214 -11.01 -24.76 1.91
N ILE A 215 -9.85 -25.02 1.29
CA ILE A 215 -8.54 -24.68 1.85
C ILE A 215 -8.10 -23.36 1.21
N PRO A 216 -7.91 -22.29 2.00
CA PRO A 216 -7.39 -21.04 1.47
C PRO A 216 -6.04 -21.27 0.79
N TRP A 217 -5.83 -20.63 -0.37
CA TRP A 217 -4.58 -20.76 -1.14
C TRP A 217 -3.31 -20.38 -0.33
N HIS A 218 -3.47 -19.57 0.71
CA HIS A 218 -2.39 -19.14 1.61
C HIS A 218 -2.23 -20.04 2.85
N ALA A 219 -3.17 -20.96 3.08
CA ALA A 219 -3.08 -21.92 4.17
C ALA A 219 -2.04 -22.99 3.81
N LYS A 220 -1.29 -23.47 4.81
CA LYS A 220 -0.38 -24.60 4.61
C LYS A 220 -1.17 -25.82 4.15
N SER A 221 -0.56 -26.71 3.37
CA SER A 221 -1.19 -27.97 2.94
C SER A 221 -1.70 -28.83 4.11
N SER A 222 -1.16 -28.64 5.31
CA SER A 222 -1.57 -29.30 6.55
C SER A 222 -2.70 -28.60 7.31
N SER A 223 -3.30 -27.54 6.77
CA SER A 223 -4.33 -26.77 7.48
C SER A 223 -5.68 -27.46 7.37
N THR A 224 -6.47 -27.42 8.44
CA THR A 224 -7.85 -27.93 8.44
C THR A 224 -8.69 -27.18 7.39
N PRO A 225 -9.39 -27.90 6.49
CA PRO A 225 -10.31 -27.27 5.54
C PRO A 225 -11.38 -26.47 6.27
N ILE A 226 -11.70 -25.28 5.75
CA ILE A 226 -12.76 -24.44 6.31
C ILE A 226 -14.09 -24.99 5.80
N PRO A 227 -15.05 -25.35 6.69
CA PRO A 227 -16.35 -25.82 6.25
C PRO A 227 -17.15 -24.65 5.67
N THR A 228 -17.86 -24.93 4.58
CA THR A 228 -18.67 -23.96 3.85
C THR A 228 -20.01 -24.57 3.51
N ALA A 229 -21.06 -23.75 3.38
CA ALA A 229 -22.39 -24.23 3.00
C ALA A 229 -23.13 -23.26 2.09
N ARG A 230 -24.04 -23.79 1.27
CA ARG A 230 -25.04 -23.00 0.52
C ARG A 230 -26.43 -23.62 0.67
N LEU A 231 -27.45 -22.78 0.58
CA LEU A 231 -28.85 -23.21 0.66
C LEU A 231 -29.40 -23.43 -0.75
N LEU A 232 -29.99 -24.60 -0.98
CA LEU A 232 -30.64 -25.00 -2.22
C LEU A 232 -32.15 -25.10 -2.02
N LEU A 233 -32.90 -24.56 -2.97
CA LEU A 233 -34.34 -24.75 -3.14
C LEU A 233 -34.57 -26.05 -3.91
N LYS A 234 -35.37 -26.98 -3.37
CA LYS A 234 -35.75 -28.22 -4.05
C LYS A 234 -37.12 -28.05 -4.74
N LEU A 235 -37.12 -28.08 -6.06
CA LEU A 235 -38.29 -27.95 -6.92
C LEU A 235 -38.85 -29.35 -7.31
N PRO A 236 -40.02 -29.41 -7.97
CA PRO A 236 -40.55 -30.67 -8.52
C PRO A 236 -39.56 -31.29 -9.53
N GLY A 237 -39.58 -32.62 -9.66
CA GLY A 237 -38.67 -33.34 -10.57
C GLY A 237 -37.22 -33.40 -10.10
N ASN A 238 -36.97 -33.24 -8.79
CA ASN A 238 -35.63 -33.29 -8.16
C ASN A 238 -34.65 -32.22 -8.66
N ARG A 239 -35.16 -31.14 -9.27
CA ARG A 239 -34.35 -29.99 -9.67
C ARG A 239 -34.00 -29.15 -8.43
N THR A 240 -32.73 -28.80 -8.29
CA THR A 240 -32.25 -27.90 -7.23
C THR A 240 -31.85 -26.55 -7.80
N VAL A 241 -32.19 -25.47 -7.10
CA VAL A 241 -31.80 -24.10 -7.46
C VAL A 241 -31.09 -23.46 -6.28
N PRO A 242 -29.85 -22.98 -6.46
CA PRO A 242 -29.13 -22.35 -5.36
C PRO A 242 -29.77 -20.99 -5.01
N LEU A 243 -30.10 -20.83 -3.73
CA LEU A 243 -30.59 -19.58 -3.16
C LEU A 243 -29.47 -18.53 -3.16
N THR A 244 -28.25 -18.96 -2.81
CA THR A 244 -27.02 -18.17 -2.90
C THR A 244 -26.09 -18.73 -3.98
N PRO A 245 -25.45 -17.90 -4.82
CA PRO A 245 -24.67 -18.37 -5.96
C PRO A 245 -23.38 -19.12 -5.59
N GLY A 246 -22.93 -19.09 -4.33
CA GLY A 246 -21.70 -19.72 -3.88
C GLY A 246 -21.79 -20.26 -2.45
N PHE A 247 -20.77 -21.02 -2.05
CA PHE A 247 -20.62 -21.53 -0.69
C PHE A 247 -20.11 -20.43 0.26
N HIS A 248 -20.59 -20.46 1.50
CA HIS A 248 -20.30 -19.45 2.52
C HIS A 248 -19.66 -20.05 3.77
N GLU A 249 -18.69 -19.34 4.37
CA GLU A 249 -17.88 -19.74 5.55
C GLU A 249 -18.64 -19.65 6.88
N ASN A 250 -19.92 -20.03 6.88
CA ASN A 250 -20.74 -20.11 8.09
C ASN A 250 -21.85 -21.16 7.92
N PRO A 251 -21.52 -22.47 8.01
CA PRO A 251 -22.49 -23.54 7.81
C PRO A 251 -23.65 -23.48 8.82
N ALA A 252 -23.37 -23.11 10.07
CA ALA A 252 -24.38 -22.97 11.11
C ALA A 252 -25.44 -21.90 10.77
N ALA A 253 -25.02 -20.74 10.27
CA ALA A 253 -25.97 -19.71 9.81
C ALA A 253 -26.80 -20.17 8.61
N THR A 254 -26.22 -20.97 7.71
CA THR A 254 -26.94 -21.54 6.56
C THR A 254 -27.98 -22.56 6.99
N VAL A 255 -27.68 -23.37 8.03
CA VAL A 255 -28.65 -24.29 8.64
C VAL A 255 -29.76 -23.51 9.35
N GLY A 256 -29.43 -22.50 10.17
CA GLY A 256 -30.45 -21.66 10.80
C GLY A 256 -31.37 -20.99 9.78
N LEU A 257 -30.82 -20.50 8.67
CA LEU A 257 -31.62 -19.96 7.55
C LEU A 257 -32.52 -21.03 6.90
N LYS A 258 -32.05 -22.28 6.76
CA LYS A 258 -32.85 -23.41 6.24
C LYS A 258 -34.09 -23.62 7.12
N ASP A 259 -33.90 -23.62 8.43
CA ASP A 259 -34.96 -23.90 9.38
C ASP A 259 -35.97 -22.75 9.43
N GLU A 260 -35.49 -21.51 9.54
CA GLU A 260 -36.34 -20.31 9.59
C GLU A 260 -37.13 -20.09 8.28
N LEU A 261 -36.46 -20.23 7.13
CA LEU A 261 -37.10 -20.09 5.83
C LEU A 261 -38.09 -21.23 5.56
N GLY A 262 -37.75 -22.48 5.92
CA GLY A 262 -38.64 -23.60 5.72
C GLY A 262 -39.88 -23.55 6.61
N SER A 263 -39.76 -23.00 7.82
CA SER A 263 -40.90 -22.73 8.71
C SER A 263 -41.82 -21.68 8.10
N ALA A 264 -41.24 -20.58 7.60
CA ALA A 264 -42.01 -19.52 6.94
C ALA A 264 -42.70 -19.97 5.64
N LEU A 265 -42.14 -20.96 4.96
CA LEU A 265 -42.72 -21.56 3.75
C LEU A 265 -43.70 -22.71 4.04
N GLY A 266 -43.94 -23.06 5.31
CA GLY A 266 -44.80 -24.17 5.70
C GLY A 266 -44.28 -25.56 5.28
N LEU A 267 -42.97 -25.68 5.01
CA LEU A 267 -42.33 -26.93 4.59
C LEU A 267 -42.11 -27.87 5.78
N TRP A 268 -41.93 -27.31 6.97
CA TRP A 268 -41.89 -28.06 8.20
C TRP A 268 -43.31 -28.10 8.75
N HIS A 269 -43.96 -29.26 8.68
CA HIS A 269 -45.10 -29.48 9.57
C HIS A 269 -44.54 -29.57 10.97
N GLU A 270 -44.88 -28.59 11.81
CA GLU A 270 -44.81 -28.76 13.25
C GLU A 270 -45.61 -30.04 13.52
N PRO A 271 -45.00 -31.11 14.07
CA PRO A 271 -45.77 -32.31 14.35
C PRO A 271 -46.89 -31.86 15.28
N ASP A 272 -48.14 -31.99 14.82
CA ASP A 272 -49.31 -31.90 15.68
C ASP A 272 -49.06 -32.91 16.79
N VAL A 273 -48.54 -32.45 17.94
CA VAL A 273 -48.36 -33.30 19.11
C VAL A 273 -49.79 -33.66 19.49
N PRO A 274 -50.24 -34.90 19.26
CA PRO A 274 -51.53 -35.29 19.79
C PRO A 274 -51.26 -35.40 21.29
N THR A 275 -51.85 -34.50 22.08
CA THR A 275 -52.12 -34.75 23.50
C THR A 275 -53.13 -35.89 23.60
N VAL A 276 -52.71 -37.08 23.21
CA VAL A 276 -53.39 -38.33 23.49
C VAL A 276 -52.40 -39.12 24.32
N GLU A 277 -52.72 -39.27 25.59
CA GLU A 277 -52.14 -40.26 26.49
C GLU A 277 -52.21 -41.64 25.82
N SER A 278 -51.18 -41.97 25.05
CA SER A 278 -51.01 -43.28 24.44
C SER A 278 -50.30 -44.15 25.45
N SER A 279 -51.09 -44.89 26.21
CA SER A 279 -50.68 -46.00 27.08
C SER A 279 -50.19 -47.21 26.25
N ARG A 280 -49.29 -46.98 25.29
CA ARG A 280 -48.64 -48.05 24.51
C ARG A 280 -47.26 -48.32 25.09
N THR A 281 -47.09 -49.55 25.55
CA THR A 281 -45.81 -50.17 25.88
C THR A 281 -44.79 -49.94 24.75
N PRO A 282 -43.53 -49.63 25.07
CA PRO A 282 -42.48 -49.47 24.06
C PRO A 282 -42.25 -50.81 23.39
N ASP A 283 -42.44 -50.87 22.08
CA ASP A 283 -41.95 -51.96 21.26
C ASP A 283 -40.50 -51.63 20.95
N ASP A 284 -39.56 -52.28 21.64
CA ASP A 284 -38.10 -52.09 21.59
C ASP A 284 -37.50 -52.61 20.27
N GLY A 285 -37.99 -52.09 19.14
CA GLY A 285 -37.33 -52.23 17.86
C GLY A 285 -36.27 -51.12 17.71
N PRO A 286 -35.00 -51.43 17.38
CA PRO A 286 -34.03 -50.39 17.07
C PRO A 286 -34.57 -49.56 15.90
N LEU A 287 -34.77 -48.26 16.15
CA LEU A 287 -35.12 -47.30 15.10
C LEU A 287 -34.11 -47.43 13.96
N PRO A 288 -34.54 -47.41 12.69
CA PRO A 288 -33.63 -47.42 11.57
C PRO A 288 -32.66 -46.26 11.72
N ALA A 289 -31.36 -46.54 11.55
CA ALA A 289 -30.31 -45.54 11.68
C ALA A 289 -30.65 -44.34 10.79
N ASP A 290 -30.76 -43.16 11.40
CA ASP A 290 -30.97 -41.92 10.65
C ASP A 290 -29.75 -41.72 9.74
N PRO A 291 -29.93 -41.78 8.40
CA PRO A 291 -28.82 -41.64 7.45
C PRO A 291 -28.14 -40.26 7.53
N TYR A 292 -28.72 -39.31 8.26
CA TYR A 292 -28.16 -37.98 8.49
C TYR A 292 -27.51 -37.78 9.86
N ALA A 293 -27.57 -38.76 10.77
CA ALA A 293 -27.01 -38.63 12.12
C ALA A 293 -25.49 -38.34 12.12
N ASP A 294 -24.74 -38.94 11.20
CA ASP A 294 -23.30 -38.67 11.05
C ASP A 294 -23.01 -37.27 10.49
N VAL A 295 -23.89 -36.75 9.63
CA VAL A 295 -23.80 -35.39 9.08
C VAL A 295 -24.11 -34.38 10.18
N ASP A 296 -25.16 -34.61 10.96
CA ASP A 296 -25.53 -33.77 12.10
C ASP A 296 -24.48 -33.82 13.22
N ALA A 297 -23.82 -34.97 13.45
CA ALA A 297 -22.71 -35.09 14.39
C ALA A 297 -21.46 -34.34 13.90
N GLN A 298 -21.11 -34.44 12.61
CA GLN A 298 -20.00 -33.67 12.03
C GLN A 298 -20.29 -32.16 12.01
N LEU A 299 -21.54 -31.77 11.75
CA LEU A 299 -21.99 -30.39 11.85
C LEU A 299 -21.99 -29.90 13.30
N ALA A 300 -22.40 -30.73 14.27
CA ALA A 300 -22.35 -30.39 15.69
C ALA A 300 -20.90 -30.17 16.15
N VAL A 301 -19.97 -31.03 15.74
CA VAL A 301 -18.53 -30.91 16.01
C VAL A 301 -17.92 -29.69 15.29
N ALA A 302 -18.28 -29.43 14.03
CA ALA A 302 -17.83 -28.24 13.29
C ALA A 302 -18.49 -26.94 13.76
N SER A 303 -19.67 -27.02 14.39
CA SER A 303 -20.39 -25.91 15.00
C SER A 303 -19.94 -25.60 16.41
N GLN A 304 -19.22 -26.52 17.07
CA GLN A 304 -18.50 -26.16 18.28
C GLN A 304 -17.53 -25.07 17.88
N PRO A 305 -17.69 -23.84 18.40
CA PRO A 305 -16.73 -22.81 18.13
C PRO A 305 -15.43 -23.28 18.76
N GLU A 306 -14.54 -23.90 17.97
CA GLU A 306 -13.14 -23.89 18.31
C GLU A 306 -12.87 -22.45 18.70
N ARG A 307 -12.48 -22.26 19.97
CA ARG A 307 -12.20 -20.96 20.56
C ARG A 307 -10.98 -20.40 19.85
N PHE A 308 -11.13 -19.99 18.60
CA PHE A 308 -10.27 -19.08 17.92
C PHE A 308 -10.42 -17.77 18.68
N SER A 309 -9.64 -17.66 19.75
CA SER A 309 -9.68 -16.58 20.72
C SER A 309 -9.22 -15.31 20.02
N TRP A 310 -10.17 -14.68 19.33
CA TRP A 310 -10.02 -13.37 18.70
C TRP A 310 -9.46 -12.34 19.69
N LYS A 311 -9.71 -12.53 21.00
CA LYS A 311 -9.16 -11.70 22.06
C LYS A 311 -7.63 -11.68 22.11
N VAL A 312 -6.94 -12.78 21.78
CA VAL A 312 -5.47 -12.87 21.90
C VAL A 312 -4.77 -12.48 20.59
N HIS A 313 -5.28 -12.92 19.44
CA HIS A 313 -4.68 -12.60 18.14
C HIS A 313 -5.16 -11.26 17.56
N GLY A 314 -6.40 -10.88 17.81
CA GLY A 314 -6.95 -9.58 17.41
C GLY A 314 -6.25 -8.42 18.11
N LYS A 315 -6.00 -8.51 19.43
CA LYS A 315 -5.26 -7.46 20.17
C LYS A 315 -3.84 -7.27 19.64
N ARG A 316 -3.08 -8.35 19.42
CA ARG A 316 -1.69 -8.26 18.93
C ARG A 316 -1.61 -7.67 17.52
N MET A 317 -2.57 -8.02 16.65
CA MET A 317 -2.62 -7.49 15.28
C MET A 317 -3.13 -6.04 15.21
N LEU A 318 -4.10 -5.65 16.06
CA LEU A 318 -4.51 -4.24 16.22
C LEU A 318 -3.35 -3.37 16.72
N LEU A 319 -2.54 -3.91 17.64
CA LEU A 319 -1.35 -3.23 18.14
C LEU A 319 -0.30 -3.06 17.04
N LEU A 320 -0.05 -4.09 16.23
CA LEU A 320 0.89 -4.03 15.11
C LEU A 320 0.43 -3.06 14.01
N GLY A 321 -0.86 -3.12 13.63
CA GLY A 321 -1.47 -2.20 12.68
C GLY A 321 -1.48 -0.75 13.19
N GLY A 322 -1.79 -0.55 14.47
CA GLY A 322 -1.70 0.74 15.13
C GLY A 322 -0.28 1.30 15.13
N VAL A 323 0.73 0.49 15.45
CA VAL A 323 2.15 0.88 15.42
C VAL A 323 2.58 1.26 14.00
N LEU A 324 2.15 0.54 12.97
CA LEU A 324 2.47 0.87 11.57
C LEU A 324 1.78 2.15 11.10
N VAL A 325 0.51 2.36 11.46
CA VAL A 325 -0.23 3.59 11.13
C VAL A 325 0.38 4.79 11.85
N VAL A 326 0.60 4.69 13.16
CA VAL A 326 1.25 5.75 13.94
C VAL A 326 2.67 5.99 13.47
N GLY A 327 3.43 4.95 13.13
CA GLY A 327 4.77 5.06 12.55
C GLY A 327 4.76 5.77 11.19
N SER A 328 3.77 5.48 10.34
CA SER A 328 3.59 6.13 9.05
C SER A 328 3.14 7.59 9.21
N LEU A 329 2.26 7.88 10.17
CA LEU A 329 1.77 9.23 10.46
C LEU A 329 2.85 10.09 11.12
N ALA A 330 3.62 9.52 12.04
CA ALA A 330 4.78 10.15 12.65
C ALA A 330 5.87 10.40 11.61
N PHE A 331 6.12 9.45 10.70
CA PHE A 331 7.05 9.67 9.59
C PHE A 331 6.57 10.78 8.67
N LEU A 332 5.27 10.85 8.33
CA LEU A 332 4.71 11.93 7.55
C LEU A 332 4.81 13.28 8.27
N LEU A 333 4.43 13.37 9.54
CA LEU A 333 4.55 14.59 10.36
C LEU A 333 5.99 15.05 10.57
N VAL A 334 6.90 14.11 10.81
CA VAL A 334 8.34 14.40 10.92
C VAL A 334 8.87 14.82 9.56
N SER A 335 8.42 14.20 8.46
CA SER A 335 8.83 14.61 7.12
C SER A 335 8.35 16.01 6.79
N THR A 336 7.09 16.37 7.09
CA THR A 336 6.56 17.72 6.85
C THR A 336 7.19 18.77 7.75
N TYR A 337 7.53 18.41 9.00
CA TYR A 337 8.26 19.27 9.92
C TYR A 337 9.74 19.46 9.51
N LEU A 338 10.38 18.42 8.98
CA LEU A 338 11.74 18.50 8.43
C LEU A 338 11.79 19.20 7.07
N THR A 339 10.69 19.19 6.32
CA THR A 339 10.50 19.99 5.10
C THR A 339 9.87 21.35 5.39
N GLY A 340 9.78 21.73 6.68
CA GLY A 340 9.38 23.08 7.09
C GLY A 340 10.19 24.08 6.29
N GLU A 341 9.46 24.98 5.65
CA GLU A 341 9.92 25.86 4.58
C GLU A 341 11.27 26.49 4.95
N THR A 342 12.29 26.20 4.13
CA THR A 342 13.66 26.67 4.34
C THR A 342 13.96 27.72 3.28
N GLY A 343 14.34 28.92 3.72
CA GLY A 343 15.02 29.85 2.83
C GLY A 343 16.41 29.31 2.49
N ARG A 344 16.99 29.78 1.38
CA ARG A 344 18.28 29.31 0.91
C ARG A 344 19.29 30.45 0.95
N LEU A 345 20.42 30.26 1.63
CA LEU A 345 21.51 31.23 1.59
C LEU A 345 22.58 30.74 0.61
N THR A 346 22.78 31.51 -0.46
CA THR A 346 23.86 31.27 -1.43
C THR A 346 24.92 32.33 -1.26
N VAL A 347 26.11 31.90 -0.86
CA VAL A 347 27.25 32.76 -0.56
C VAL A 347 28.31 32.63 -1.64
N ARG A 348 28.77 33.76 -2.18
CA ARG A 348 29.93 33.85 -3.06
C ARG A 348 31.04 34.61 -2.35
N CYS A 349 32.23 34.06 -2.29
CA CYS A 349 33.31 34.56 -1.45
C CYS A 349 34.32 35.33 -2.31
N GLU A 350 34.24 36.66 -2.32
CA GLU A 350 35.33 37.48 -2.87
C GLU A 350 36.50 37.56 -1.88
N HIS A 351 36.17 37.57 -0.59
CA HIS A 351 37.11 37.56 0.52
C HIS A 351 36.86 36.34 1.40
N ARG A 352 37.81 36.02 2.30
CA ARG A 352 37.63 34.94 3.29
C ARG A 352 36.37 35.23 4.11
N CYS A 353 35.51 34.23 4.22
CA CYS A 353 34.20 34.36 4.84
C CYS A 353 33.94 33.14 5.71
N ARG A 354 33.39 33.33 6.90
CA ARG A 354 33.11 32.26 7.85
C ARG A 354 31.64 32.29 8.25
N PHE A 355 31.05 31.10 8.28
CA PHE A 355 29.69 30.88 8.73
C PHE A 355 29.69 29.68 9.67
N GLY A 356 29.59 29.95 10.98
CA GLY A 356 29.76 28.93 12.02
C GLY A 356 31.17 28.31 12.00
N ALA A 357 31.26 27.00 11.71
CA ALA A 357 32.53 26.27 11.60
C ALA A 357 33.05 26.19 10.15
N THR A 358 32.27 26.65 9.17
CA THR A 358 32.64 26.55 7.75
C THR A 358 33.33 27.82 7.31
N GLU A 359 34.52 27.68 6.75
CA GLU A 359 35.27 28.78 6.14
C GLU A 359 35.27 28.64 4.61
N CYS A 360 34.99 29.74 3.94
CA CYS A 360 34.97 29.88 2.50
C CYS A 360 36.11 30.81 2.06
N LEU A 361 36.95 30.33 1.16
CA LEU A 361 38.10 31.07 0.64
C LEU A 361 37.73 31.94 -0.58
N PRO A 362 38.52 32.98 -0.89
CA PRO A 362 38.32 33.81 -2.09
C PRO A 362 38.18 32.97 -3.36
N GLY A 363 37.20 33.32 -4.20
CA GLY A 363 36.82 32.59 -5.41
C GLY A 363 35.84 31.44 -5.17
N GLY A 364 35.67 31.00 -3.93
CA GLY A 364 34.74 29.94 -3.56
C GLY A 364 33.28 30.39 -3.48
N GLY A 365 32.39 29.42 -3.31
CA GLY A 365 31.00 29.66 -2.99
C GLY A 365 30.37 28.43 -2.35
N TRP A 366 29.30 28.65 -1.60
CA TRP A 366 28.50 27.57 -1.04
C TRP A 366 27.03 27.98 -1.01
N SER A 367 26.15 26.99 -0.92
CA SER A 367 24.72 27.20 -0.81
C SER A 367 24.18 26.25 0.25
N SER A 368 23.49 26.78 1.27
CA SER A 368 22.87 25.96 2.32
C SER A 368 21.41 26.32 2.48
N PRO A 369 20.52 25.33 2.65
CA PRO A 369 19.21 25.59 3.21
C PRO A 369 19.39 26.04 4.67
N LEU A 370 18.64 27.06 5.06
CA LEU A 370 18.58 27.60 6.40
C LEU A 370 17.10 27.85 6.77
N LYS A 371 16.79 27.80 8.06
CA LYS A 371 15.45 28.23 8.49
C LYS A 371 15.30 29.73 8.22
N PRO A 372 14.09 30.25 8.00
CA PRO A 372 13.90 31.69 7.90
C PRO A 372 14.40 32.37 9.17
N GLY A 373 15.19 33.45 9.02
CA GLY A 373 15.80 34.13 10.15
C GLY A 373 17.04 34.95 9.77
N ALA A 374 17.57 35.66 10.76
CA ALA A 374 18.79 36.46 10.62
C ALA A 374 20.02 35.64 11.03
N TYR A 375 20.99 35.57 10.13
CA TYR A 375 22.24 34.81 10.29
C TYR A 375 23.43 35.74 10.27
N THR A 376 24.44 35.46 11.09
CA THR A 376 25.68 36.26 11.11
C THR A 376 26.76 35.54 10.29
N LEU A 377 27.33 36.25 9.32
CA LEU A 377 28.54 35.84 8.60
C LEU A 377 29.71 36.72 9.02
N GLU A 378 30.87 36.11 9.21
CA GLU A 378 32.12 36.82 9.50
C GLU A 378 32.90 36.98 8.21
N VAL A 379 33.20 38.21 7.79
CA VAL A 379 33.98 38.51 6.58
C VAL A 379 35.33 39.08 6.99
N TRP A 380 36.42 38.52 6.45
CA TRP A 380 37.77 38.98 6.71
C TRP A 380 38.00 40.36 6.08
N ASN A 381 38.48 41.32 6.87
CA ASN A 381 38.86 42.65 6.38
C ASN A 381 40.38 42.71 6.13
N PRO A 382 40.84 42.73 4.87
CA PRO A 382 42.26 42.76 4.54
C PRO A 382 42.92 44.11 4.89
N ALA A 383 42.14 45.18 5.06
CA ALA A 383 42.66 46.50 5.43
C ALA A 383 43.08 46.57 6.90
N VAL A 384 42.57 45.68 7.76
CA VAL A 384 42.92 45.60 9.18
C VAL A 384 43.34 44.17 9.52
N PRO A 385 44.66 43.88 9.58
CA PRO A 385 45.15 42.54 9.83
C PRO A 385 44.56 41.92 11.10
N GLY A 386 44.04 40.69 11.00
CA GLY A 386 43.44 39.99 12.13
C GLY A 386 41.94 40.25 12.34
N ASN A 387 41.33 41.15 11.56
CA ASN A 387 39.97 41.61 11.81
C ASN A 387 38.92 40.84 10.99
N TRP A 388 37.88 40.36 11.68
CA TRP A 388 36.69 39.78 11.10
C TRP A 388 35.49 40.70 11.35
N GLN A 389 34.81 41.12 10.27
CA GLN A 389 33.59 41.91 10.34
C GLN A 389 32.36 41.02 10.33
N SER A 390 31.49 41.17 11.34
CA SER A 390 30.20 40.46 11.38
C SER A 390 29.16 41.18 10.52
N ILE A 391 28.54 40.46 9.59
CA ILE A 391 27.48 40.94 8.71
C ILE A 391 26.24 40.08 8.93
N LEU A 392 25.12 40.74 9.22
CA LEU A 392 23.82 40.08 9.36
C LEU A 392 23.19 39.88 7.97
N VAL A 393 22.74 38.67 7.69
CA VAL A 393 22.05 38.30 6.45
C VAL A 393 20.71 37.68 6.80
N GLU A 394 19.64 38.24 6.23
CA GLU A 394 18.28 37.74 6.42
C GLU A 394 17.96 36.67 5.37
N VAL A 395 17.55 35.50 5.85
CA VAL A 395 17.05 34.41 5.02
C VAL A 395 15.54 34.41 5.16
N ARG A 396 14.85 34.63 4.04
CA ARG A 396 13.39 34.67 3.98
C ARG A 396 12.82 33.34 3.54
N ASP A 397 11.59 33.11 3.93
CA ASP A 397 10.93 31.85 3.65
C ASP A 397 10.66 31.65 2.16
N GLY A 398 10.96 30.45 1.65
CA GLY A 398 10.85 30.10 0.24
C GLY A 398 11.77 30.87 -0.73
N GLU A 399 12.56 31.84 -0.25
CA GLU A 399 13.43 32.67 -1.07
C GLU A 399 14.89 32.23 -1.02
N THR A 400 15.64 32.50 -2.10
CA THR A 400 17.10 32.35 -2.11
C THR A 400 17.76 33.71 -1.87
N THR A 401 18.34 33.91 -0.69
CA THR A 401 19.17 35.07 -0.38
C THR A 401 20.55 34.87 -0.98
N HIS A 402 20.95 35.79 -1.87
CA HIS A 402 22.30 35.83 -2.44
C HIS A 402 23.17 36.80 -1.66
N PHE A 403 24.30 36.34 -1.14
CA PHE A 403 25.25 37.15 -0.40
C PHE A 403 26.64 37.06 -1.01
N ILE A 404 27.29 38.20 -1.18
CA ILE A 404 28.68 38.28 -1.64
C ILE A 404 29.53 38.71 -0.44
N CYS A 405 30.48 37.87 -0.02
CA CYS A 405 31.36 38.18 1.11
C CYS A 405 32.42 39.20 0.67
N ARG A 406 32.11 40.47 0.91
CA ARG A 406 33.01 41.61 0.78
C ARG A 406 32.93 42.48 2.05
N PRO A 407 34.07 43.02 2.53
CA PRO A 407 34.06 43.96 3.66
C PRO A 407 33.23 45.20 3.30
N ARG A 408 32.60 45.81 4.32
CA ARG A 408 31.80 47.03 4.14
C ARG A 408 32.65 48.28 4.00
#